data_AF-A0A6V8U4S1-F1
#
_entry.id   AF-A0A6V8U4S1-F1
#
_cell.length_a   1.000
_cell.length_b   1.000
_cell.length_c   1.000
_cell.angle_alpha   90.00
_cell.angle_beta   90.00
_cell.angle_gamma   90.00
#
_symmetry.space_group_name_H-M   'P 1'
#
loop_
_entity.id
_entity.type
_entity.pdbx_description
1 polymer ?
#
loop_
_entity_poly.entity_id
_entity_poly.type
_entity_poly.pdbx_seq_one_letter_code
_entity_poly.pdbx_strand_id
1 'polypeptide(L)'
;PGHKAGYGNNIMDEAISIFGKCFRKAYIPDLIIRHTTSQKSQKARNEGISIDHCNQLNTIHLNSQPHRNPTTLYKKPPLGEGKTVLLIDDITTRGFSFESARAYIERTGAKVIMVSWLKTINTDISVLGQLPKFDPYKPNHFEKVPLAKTHTYKDNIVDILAPTELTRLFSAYRTWDWPE
;
A
#
# COMPACT_ATOMS: atom_id res chain seq x y z
N PRO A 1 -2.90 -4.36 -4.51
CA PRO A 1 -3.67 -5.50 -5.08
C PRO A 1 -4.29 -6.34 -3.95
N GLY A 2 -5.47 -6.94 -4.20
CA GLY A 2 -6.13 -7.85 -3.25
C GLY A 2 -5.33 -9.15 -3.00
N HIS A 3 -5.85 -10.10 -2.22
CA HIS A 3 -5.11 -11.32 -1.83
C HIS A 3 -4.96 -12.37 -2.94
N LYS A 4 -5.83 -12.35 -3.95
CA LYS A 4 -5.78 -13.27 -5.09
C LYS A 4 -4.70 -12.84 -6.08
N ALA A 5 -4.17 -13.79 -6.85
CA ALA A 5 -3.30 -13.47 -7.97
C ALA A 5 -3.99 -12.47 -8.94
N GLY A 6 -3.22 -11.51 -9.44
CA GLY A 6 -3.70 -10.38 -10.23
C GLY A 6 -3.15 -9.03 -9.76
N TYR A 7 -3.74 -7.95 -10.23
CA TYR A 7 -3.33 -6.57 -9.91
C TYR A 7 -4.57 -5.69 -9.71
N GLY A 8 -4.35 -4.42 -9.30
CA GLY A 8 -5.43 -3.46 -9.09
C GLY A 8 -6.33 -3.77 -7.90
N ASN A 9 -7.27 -2.86 -7.67
CA ASN A 9 -8.40 -3.04 -6.77
C ASN A 9 -9.54 -2.15 -7.29
N ASN A 10 -10.51 -2.77 -7.97
CA ASN A 10 -11.61 -2.05 -8.63
C ASN A 10 -12.33 -1.05 -7.71
N ILE A 11 -12.34 -1.28 -6.38
CA ILE A 11 -12.96 -0.38 -5.40
C ILE A 11 -12.14 0.92 -5.23
N MET A 12 -10.82 0.83 -5.26
CA MET A 12 -9.91 1.96 -5.03
C MET A 12 -9.45 2.63 -6.33
N ASP A 13 -9.47 1.92 -7.45
CA ASP A 13 -8.88 2.38 -8.71
C ASP A 13 -9.49 3.68 -9.22
N GLU A 14 -10.81 3.83 -9.14
CA GLU A 14 -11.50 5.06 -9.55
C GLU A 14 -11.15 6.24 -8.64
N ALA A 15 -11.27 6.06 -7.32
CA ALA A 15 -11.00 7.10 -6.34
C ALA A 15 -9.55 7.59 -6.42
N ILE A 16 -8.58 6.68 -6.51
CA ILE A 16 -7.16 7.04 -6.61
C ILE A 16 -6.84 7.64 -7.98
N SER A 17 -7.49 7.19 -9.06
CA SER A 17 -7.35 7.80 -10.38
C SER A 17 -7.83 9.26 -10.40
N ILE A 18 -8.98 9.55 -9.78
CA ILE A 18 -9.50 10.92 -9.63
C ILE A 18 -8.54 11.74 -8.77
N PHE A 19 -8.12 11.23 -7.62
CA PHE A 19 -7.14 11.88 -6.75
C PHE A 19 -5.85 12.21 -7.52
N GLY A 20 -5.29 11.26 -8.27
CA GLY A 20 -4.12 11.48 -9.12
C GLY A 20 -4.32 12.61 -10.12
N LYS A 21 -5.49 12.67 -10.79
CA LYS A 21 -5.82 13.76 -11.72
C LYS A 21 -5.85 15.13 -11.04
N CYS A 22 -6.44 15.25 -9.85
CA CYS A 22 -6.48 16.50 -9.08
C CYS A 22 -5.08 17.07 -8.82
N PHE A 23 -4.09 16.20 -8.59
CA PHE A 23 -2.69 16.59 -8.33
C PHE A 23 -1.77 16.48 -9.55
N ARG A 24 -2.32 16.22 -10.75
CA ARG A 24 -1.55 15.97 -11.98
C ARG A 24 -0.47 14.88 -11.81
N LYS A 25 -0.81 13.82 -11.07
CA LYS A 25 0.02 12.63 -10.84
C LYS A 25 -0.57 11.40 -11.54
N ALA A 26 0.30 10.48 -11.93
CA ALA A 26 -0.12 9.22 -12.54
C ALA A 26 -0.49 8.21 -11.45
N TYR A 27 -1.67 7.61 -11.58
CA TYR A 27 -2.02 6.37 -10.88
C TYR A 27 -1.63 5.17 -11.74
N ILE A 28 -0.95 4.19 -11.15
CA ILE A 28 -0.38 3.03 -11.85
C ILE A 28 -0.96 1.75 -11.22
N PRO A 29 -2.16 1.30 -11.65
CA PRO A 29 -2.94 0.27 -10.95
C PRO A 29 -2.28 -1.12 -10.96
N ASP A 30 -1.45 -1.39 -11.96
CA ASP A 30 -0.76 -2.65 -12.18
C ASP A 30 0.74 -2.56 -11.89
N LEU A 31 1.18 -1.53 -11.15
CA LEU A 31 2.58 -1.41 -10.73
C LEU A 31 3.01 -2.57 -9.85
N ILE A 32 2.13 -3.01 -8.94
CA ILE A 32 2.37 -4.15 -8.05
C ILE A 32 1.47 -5.28 -8.51
N ILE A 33 2.09 -6.36 -8.97
CA ILE A 33 1.43 -7.58 -9.41
C ILE A 33 1.54 -8.61 -8.29
N ARG A 34 0.42 -9.23 -7.95
CA ARG A 34 0.41 -10.45 -7.15
C ARG A 34 0.47 -11.65 -8.09
N HIS A 35 1.60 -12.35 -8.14
CA HIS A 35 1.81 -13.49 -9.03
C HIS A 35 1.30 -14.82 -8.45
N THR A 36 1.00 -14.87 -7.15
CA THR A 36 0.42 -16.05 -6.49
C THR A 36 -0.49 -15.63 -5.35
N THR A 37 -1.55 -16.39 -5.07
CA THR A 37 -2.51 -16.05 -4.00
C THR A 37 -1.82 -16.07 -2.62
N SER A 38 -1.97 -14.99 -1.85
CA SER A 38 -1.52 -14.90 -0.46
C SER A 38 -2.61 -15.34 0.51
N GLN A 39 -2.22 -15.83 1.69
CA GLN A 39 -3.17 -16.13 2.76
C GLN A 39 -3.78 -14.82 3.29
N LYS A 40 -5.13 -14.75 3.32
CA LYS A 40 -5.86 -13.62 3.89
C LYS A 40 -5.67 -13.58 5.41
N SER A 41 -5.27 -12.43 5.95
CA SER A 41 -4.97 -12.28 7.38
C SER A 41 -6.15 -12.59 8.31
N GLN A 42 -7.38 -12.27 7.91
CA GLN A 42 -8.58 -12.62 8.67
C GLN A 42 -8.77 -14.14 8.78
N LYS A 43 -8.59 -14.85 7.66
CA LYS A 43 -8.73 -16.31 7.62
C LYS A 43 -7.64 -16.97 8.47
N ALA A 44 -6.39 -16.53 8.32
CA ALA A 44 -5.26 -17.02 9.13
C ALA A 44 -5.52 -16.87 10.64
N ARG A 45 -6.03 -15.71 11.10
CA ARG A 45 -6.37 -15.51 12.51
C ARG A 45 -7.46 -16.46 13.00
N ASN A 46 -8.52 -16.64 12.21
CA ASN A 46 -9.62 -17.54 12.57
C ASN A 46 -9.17 -19.01 12.66
N GLU A 47 -8.16 -19.38 11.87
CA GLU A 47 -7.58 -20.72 11.82
C GLU A 47 -6.39 -20.91 12.77
N GLY A 48 -6.00 -19.89 13.54
CA GLY A 48 -4.81 -19.93 14.40
C GLY A 48 -3.47 -20.00 13.65
N ILE A 49 -3.47 -19.73 12.34
CA ILE A 49 -2.29 -19.74 11.49
C ILE A 49 -1.52 -18.45 11.69
N SER A 50 -0.26 -18.57 12.09
CA SER A 50 0.65 -17.43 12.14
C SER A 50 1.05 -17.00 10.72
N ILE A 51 1.03 -15.69 10.47
CA ILE A 51 1.49 -15.09 9.22
C ILE A 51 2.41 -13.91 9.52
N ASP A 52 3.32 -13.63 8.60
CA ASP A 52 4.29 -12.56 8.65
C ASP A 52 4.36 -11.80 7.31
N HIS A 53 5.41 -10.99 7.12
CA HIS A 53 5.66 -10.30 5.85
C HIS A 53 5.99 -11.23 4.70
N CYS A 54 6.56 -12.42 4.93
CA CYS A 54 6.89 -13.38 3.87
C CYS A 54 5.63 -13.82 3.11
N ASN A 55 4.48 -13.94 3.80
CA ASN A 55 3.18 -14.19 3.16
C ASN A 55 2.82 -13.15 2.09
N GLN A 56 3.36 -11.92 2.18
CA GLN A 56 3.13 -10.86 1.20
C GLN A 56 4.30 -10.73 0.24
N LEU A 57 5.55 -10.64 0.73
CA LEU A 57 6.77 -10.52 -0.10
C LEU A 57 6.87 -11.62 -1.16
N ASN A 58 6.61 -12.88 -0.78
CA ASN A 58 6.77 -14.04 -1.68
C ASN A 58 5.66 -14.17 -2.72
N THR A 59 4.68 -13.26 -2.72
CA THR A 59 3.51 -13.35 -3.60
C THR A 59 3.38 -12.18 -4.55
N ILE A 60 4.23 -11.15 -4.40
CA ILE A 60 4.21 -9.94 -5.23
C ILE A 60 5.52 -9.74 -6.01
N HIS A 61 5.42 -8.99 -7.10
CA HIS A 61 6.55 -8.34 -7.76
C HIS A 61 6.08 -7.03 -8.41
N LEU A 62 7.03 -6.21 -8.84
CA LEU A 62 6.74 -5.02 -9.64
C LEU A 62 6.55 -5.39 -11.10
N ASN A 63 5.65 -4.67 -11.78
CA ASN A 63 5.56 -4.68 -13.22
C ASN A 63 6.64 -3.75 -13.81
N SER A 64 7.46 -4.25 -14.74
CA SER A 64 8.49 -3.47 -15.43
C SER A 64 7.92 -2.54 -16.51
N GLN A 65 6.73 -2.85 -17.01
CA GLN A 65 6.02 -2.08 -18.03
C GLN A 65 4.54 -1.94 -17.65
N PRO A 66 4.23 -1.23 -16.55
CA PRO A 66 2.84 -1.06 -16.14
C PRO A 66 2.07 -0.12 -17.09
N HIS A 67 0.76 -0.06 -16.89
CA HIS A 67 -0.11 0.87 -17.59
C HIS A 67 0.09 2.29 -17.06
N ARG A 68 0.44 3.22 -17.96
CA ARG A 68 0.43 4.66 -17.68
C ARG A 68 -0.99 5.22 -17.69
N ASN A 69 -1.82 4.65 -18.56
CA ASN A 69 -3.24 4.92 -18.73
C ASN A 69 -3.89 3.64 -19.33
N PRO A 70 -5.22 3.58 -19.50
CA PRO A 70 -5.91 2.37 -19.97
C PRO A 70 -5.45 1.80 -21.33
N THR A 71 -4.75 2.59 -22.14
CA THR A 71 -4.35 2.21 -23.52
C THR A 71 -2.84 2.18 -23.73
N THR A 72 -2.06 2.73 -22.80
CA THR A 72 -0.62 2.98 -23.00
C THR A 72 0.20 2.37 -21.88
N LEU A 73 1.15 1.51 -22.26
CA LEU A 73 2.17 0.97 -21.37
C LEU A 73 3.39 1.88 -21.28
N TYR A 74 4.08 1.83 -20.14
CA TYR A 74 5.43 2.38 -20.05
C TYR A 74 6.41 1.54 -20.88
N LYS A 75 7.28 2.19 -21.66
CA LYS A 75 8.34 1.52 -22.44
C LYS A 75 9.51 1.04 -21.58
N LYS A 76 9.71 1.66 -20.42
CA LYS A 76 10.77 1.39 -19.43
C LYS A 76 10.16 1.46 -18.02
N PRO A 77 10.74 0.78 -17.03
CA PRO A 77 10.25 0.88 -15.65
C PRO A 77 10.12 2.34 -15.20
N PRO A 78 8.96 2.74 -14.66
CA PRO A 78 8.70 4.14 -14.29
C PRO A 78 9.36 4.55 -12.96
N LEU A 79 9.90 3.57 -12.23
CA LEU A 79 10.55 3.74 -10.93
C LEU A 79 12.07 3.74 -11.06
N GLY A 80 12.75 4.42 -10.14
CA GLY A 80 14.19 4.58 -10.13
C GLY A 80 14.62 5.65 -9.14
N GLU A 81 15.92 5.93 -9.10
CA GLU A 81 16.48 7.03 -8.31
C GLU A 81 15.83 8.38 -8.65
N GLY A 82 15.65 9.22 -7.63
CA GLY A 82 15.00 10.53 -7.75
C GLY A 82 13.48 10.48 -7.90
N LYS A 83 12.86 9.30 -7.97
CA LYS A 83 11.39 9.16 -7.93
C LYS A 83 10.89 9.09 -6.50
N THR A 84 9.71 9.65 -6.27
CA THR A 84 8.95 9.49 -5.01
C THR A 84 7.58 8.93 -5.36
N VAL A 85 7.20 7.86 -4.67
CA VAL A 85 5.94 7.15 -4.86
C VAL A 85 5.06 7.35 -3.64
N LEU A 86 3.83 7.80 -3.86
CA LEU A 86 2.79 7.77 -2.85
C LEU A 86 2.09 6.41 -2.94
N LEU A 87 2.31 5.56 -1.93
CA LEU A 87 1.69 4.25 -1.80
C LEU A 87 0.48 4.37 -0.87
N ILE A 88 -0.69 3.97 -1.38
CA ILE A 88 -1.96 4.09 -0.67
C ILE A 88 -2.52 2.69 -0.41
N ASP A 89 -2.95 2.43 0.83
CA ASP A 89 -3.68 1.22 1.20
C ASP A 89 -5.02 1.59 1.86
N ASP A 90 -6.09 0.86 1.57
CA ASP A 90 -7.41 1.16 2.11
C ASP A 90 -7.46 0.91 3.62
N ILE A 91 -6.78 -0.15 4.10
CA ILE A 91 -6.77 -0.55 5.49
C ILE A 91 -5.41 -1.18 5.87
N THR A 92 -4.67 -0.52 6.76
CA THR A 92 -3.41 -1.08 7.31
C THR A 92 -3.63 -1.78 8.64
N THR A 93 -3.43 -3.11 8.67
CA THR A 93 -3.50 -3.94 9.89
C THR A 93 -2.18 -3.96 10.66
N ARG A 94 -1.32 -4.94 10.40
CA ARG A 94 0.04 -5.07 10.96
C ARG A 94 1.13 -4.53 10.04
N GLY A 95 0.72 -3.90 8.93
CA GLY A 95 1.63 -3.39 7.90
C GLY A 95 2.22 -4.42 6.95
N PHE A 96 1.87 -5.72 7.02
CA PHE A 96 2.54 -6.74 6.21
C PHE A 96 2.48 -6.50 4.69
N SER A 97 1.28 -6.22 4.14
CA SER A 97 1.12 -5.88 2.72
C SER A 97 1.83 -4.58 2.36
N PHE A 98 1.65 -3.58 3.22
CA PHE A 98 2.06 -2.22 2.98
C PHE A 98 3.59 -2.07 2.98
N GLU A 99 4.25 -2.65 3.98
CA GLU A 99 5.70 -2.73 4.07
C GLU A 99 6.31 -3.59 2.96
N SER A 100 5.65 -4.67 2.55
CA SER A 100 6.13 -5.49 1.44
C SER A 100 6.15 -4.70 0.13
N ALA A 101 5.08 -3.95 -0.14
CA ALA A 101 5.00 -3.06 -1.29
C ALA A 101 6.06 -1.94 -1.21
N ARG A 102 6.24 -1.31 -0.05
CA ARG A 102 7.29 -0.32 0.19
C ARG A 102 8.67 -0.89 -0.14
N ALA A 103 9.01 -2.06 0.40
CA ALA A 103 10.31 -2.69 0.22
C ALA A 103 10.63 -2.98 -1.25
N TYR A 104 9.64 -3.47 -2.03
CA TYR A 104 9.80 -3.69 -3.46
C TYR A 104 10.02 -2.38 -4.24
N ILE A 105 9.26 -1.32 -3.92
CA ILE A 105 9.40 -0.03 -4.59
C ILE A 105 10.75 0.60 -4.24
N GLU A 106 11.16 0.61 -2.98
CA GLU A 106 12.44 1.18 -2.55
C GLU A 106 13.63 0.42 -3.12
N ARG A 107 13.49 -0.89 -3.41
CA ARG A 107 14.52 -1.68 -4.09
C ARG A 107 14.91 -1.10 -5.46
N THR A 108 14.03 -0.32 -6.09
CA THR A 108 14.31 0.37 -7.36
C THR A 108 15.14 1.64 -7.20
N GLY A 109 15.38 2.11 -5.97
CA GLY A 109 15.99 3.41 -5.68
C GLY A 109 14.98 4.55 -5.52
N ALA A 110 13.68 4.28 -5.68
CA ALA A 110 12.63 5.25 -5.42
C ALA A 110 12.40 5.46 -3.92
N LYS A 111 11.96 6.66 -3.53
CA LYS A 111 11.45 6.95 -2.18
C LYS A 111 9.96 6.60 -2.11
N VAL A 112 9.50 6.15 -0.95
CA VAL A 112 8.08 5.81 -0.73
C VAL A 112 7.51 6.63 0.41
N ILE A 113 6.35 7.23 0.15
CA ILE A 113 5.48 7.83 1.16
C ILE A 113 4.27 6.91 1.29
N MET A 114 3.98 6.46 2.50
CA MET A 114 2.91 5.51 2.78
C MET A 114 1.74 6.23 3.45
N VAL A 115 0.54 6.13 2.86
CA VAL A 115 -0.71 6.63 3.46
C VAL A 115 -1.75 5.52 3.50
N SER A 116 -2.39 5.30 4.64
CA SER A 116 -3.49 4.34 4.76
C SER A 116 -4.51 4.79 5.77
N TRP A 117 -5.76 4.33 5.61
CA TRP A 117 -6.80 4.56 6.61
C TRP A 117 -6.72 3.51 7.71
N LEU A 118 -6.82 3.98 8.96
CA LEU A 118 -6.90 3.12 10.14
C LEU A 118 -8.36 2.75 10.38
N LYS A 119 -8.87 1.73 9.68
CA LYS A 119 -10.24 1.25 9.91
C LYS A 119 -10.24 0.15 10.99
N THR A 120 -10.57 0.53 12.23
CA THR A 120 -10.80 -0.39 13.37
C THR A 120 -9.54 -1.11 13.87
N ILE A 121 -8.35 -0.57 13.58
CA ILE A 121 -7.09 -1.31 13.82
C ILE A 121 -6.37 -0.69 14.99
N ASN A 122 -6.18 -1.52 16.01
CA ASN A 122 -5.54 -1.22 17.30
C ASN A 122 -4.25 -2.03 17.47
N THR A 123 -3.52 -2.27 16.37
CA THR A 123 -2.36 -3.16 16.35
C THR A 123 -1.15 -2.43 15.82
N ASP A 124 0.01 -2.80 16.35
CA ASP A 124 1.28 -2.23 15.95
C ASP A 124 1.66 -2.60 14.52
N ILE A 125 2.42 -1.69 13.89
CA ILE A 125 2.97 -1.89 12.55
C ILE A 125 4.43 -2.31 12.69
N SER A 126 4.76 -3.48 12.15
CA SER A 126 6.13 -3.98 12.10
C SER A 126 6.80 -3.57 10.79
N VAL A 127 7.87 -2.78 10.89
CA VAL A 127 8.63 -2.26 9.74
C VAL A 127 9.68 -3.28 9.32
N LEU A 128 9.75 -3.55 8.01
CA LEU A 128 10.80 -4.39 7.44
C LEU A 128 12.16 -3.70 7.58
N GLY A 129 13.13 -4.47 8.06
CA GLY A 129 14.54 -4.09 8.01
C GLY A 129 15.13 -4.23 6.60
N GLN A 130 16.44 -4.07 6.52
CA GLN A 130 17.18 -4.18 5.27
C GLN A 130 17.07 -5.61 4.70
N LEU A 131 16.37 -5.76 3.58
CA LEU A 131 16.30 -7.03 2.85
C LEU A 131 17.61 -7.30 2.08
N PRO A 132 17.94 -8.57 1.78
CA PRO A 132 19.04 -8.89 0.88
C PRO A 132 18.81 -8.29 -0.52
N LYS A 133 19.84 -8.24 -1.36
CA LYS A 133 19.69 -7.77 -2.75
C LYS A 133 18.81 -8.74 -3.54
N PHE A 134 17.71 -8.22 -4.08
CA PHE A 134 16.80 -8.96 -4.97
C PHE A 134 16.40 -8.13 -6.20
N ASP A 135 15.85 -8.80 -7.21
CA ASP A 135 15.26 -8.18 -8.41
C ASP A 135 13.77 -7.92 -8.14
N PRO A 136 13.32 -6.66 -7.98
CA PRO A 136 11.94 -6.38 -7.61
C PRO A 136 10.96 -6.65 -8.76
N TYR A 137 11.43 -6.87 -9.99
CA TYR A 137 10.58 -7.12 -11.15
C TYR A 137 10.31 -8.60 -11.42
N LYS A 138 10.79 -9.49 -10.54
CA LYS A 138 10.60 -10.94 -10.63
C LYS A 138 9.96 -11.49 -9.35
N PRO A 139 9.31 -12.66 -9.42
CA PRO A 139 9.00 -13.45 -8.25
C PRO A 139 10.27 -13.69 -7.41
N ASN A 140 10.18 -13.44 -6.11
CA ASN A 140 11.25 -13.71 -5.15
C ASN A 140 10.74 -14.62 -4.04
N HIS A 141 11.67 -15.26 -3.35
CA HIS A 141 11.37 -16.09 -2.19
C HIS A 141 12.25 -15.69 -1.01
N PHE A 142 11.62 -15.43 0.12
CA PHE A 142 12.21 -15.08 1.39
C PHE A 142 11.67 -16.05 2.46
N GLU A 143 12.57 -16.67 3.21
CA GLU A 143 12.18 -17.56 4.32
C GLU A 143 12.03 -16.78 5.63
N LYS A 144 12.97 -15.86 5.88
CA LYS A 144 13.00 -14.99 7.05
C LYS A 144 13.39 -13.59 6.64
N VAL A 145 12.76 -12.60 7.26
CA VAL A 145 13.04 -11.20 7.01
C VAL A 145 13.36 -10.47 8.30
N PRO A 146 14.36 -9.57 8.29
CA PRO A 146 14.65 -8.76 9.44
C PRO A 146 13.53 -7.76 9.68
N LEU A 147 13.23 -7.50 10.95
CA LEU A 147 12.37 -6.40 11.38
C LEU A 147 13.26 -5.29 11.93
N ALA A 148 13.00 -4.04 11.54
CA ALA A 148 13.78 -2.90 12.00
C ALA A 148 13.20 -2.30 13.29
N LYS A 149 11.94 -1.88 13.23
CA LYS A 149 11.24 -1.24 14.33
C LYS A 149 9.76 -1.57 14.32
N THR A 150 9.14 -1.43 15.48
CA THR A 150 7.69 -1.54 15.63
C THR A 150 7.15 -0.15 15.96
N HIS A 151 6.17 0.30 15.18
CA HIS A 151 5.39 1.49 15.49
C HIS A 151 4.18 1.06 16.31
N THR A 152 4.17 1.44 17.59
CA THR A 152 3.08 1.13 18.50
C THR A 152 1.84 1.91 18.10
N TYR A 153 0.68 1.25 18.06
CA TYR A 153 -0.55 1.93 17.65
C TYR A 153 -0.88 3.10 18.59
N LYS A 154 -0.84 2.86 19.90
CA LYS A 154 -1.28 3.83 20.91
C LYS A 154 -0.36 5.04 21.01
N ASP A 155 0.95 4.83 21.02
CA ASP A 155 1.90 5.93 21.23
C ASP A 155 2.09 6.80 19.99
N ASN A 156 1.60 6.34 18.82
CA ASN A 156 1.68 7.08 17.57
C ASN A 156 0.35 7.78 17.21
N ILE A 157 -0.61 7.86 18.14
CA ILE A 157 -1.78 8.73 18.01
C ILE A 157 -1.36 10.16 18.30
N VAL A 158 -1.22 10.97 17.26
CA VAL A 158 -0.81 12.38 17.38
C VAL A 158 -1.97 13.33 17.67
N ASP A 159 -3.19 12.92 17.33
CA ASP A 159 -4.41 13.70 17.57
C ASP A 159 -5.60 12.76 17.75
N ILE A 160 -6.08 12.67 18.99
CA ILE A 160 -7.23 11.84 19.35
C ILE A 160 -8.57 12.48 18.96
N LEU A 161 -8.57 13.79 18.70
CA LEU A 161 -9.77 14.57 18.34
C LEU A 161 -9.98 14.63 16.83
N ALA A 162 -8.94 14.36 16.03
CA ALA A 162 -8.99 14.36 14.56
C ALA A 162 -10.23 13.64 13.97
N PRO A 163 -10.68 12.46 14.46
CA PRO A 163 -11.89 11.83 13.94
C PRO A 163 -13.15 12.68 14.12
N THR A 164 -13.30 13.31 15.29
CA THR A 164 -14.42 14.22 15.59
C THR A 164 -14.35 15.47 14.73
N GLU A 165 -13.17 16.07 14.59
CA GLU A 165 -12.97 17.26 13.76
C GLU A 165 -13.28 17.00 12.28
N LEU A 166 -12.76 15.89 11.74
CA LEU A 166 -13.04 15.47 10.36
C LEU A 166 -14.53 15.21 10.15
N THR A 167 -15.21 14.58 11.12
CA THR A 167 -16.65 14.34 11.07
C THR A 167 -17.44 15.65 11.04
N ARG A 168 -17.04 16.62 11.88
CA ARG A 168 -17.67 17.95 11.92
C ARG A 168 -17.47 18.70 10.60
N LEU A 169 -16.24 18.75 10.08
CA LEU A 169 -15.93 19.42 8.81
C LEU A 169 -16.66 18.79 7.63
N PHE A 170 -16.71 17.46 7.56
CA PHE A 170 -17.45 16.75 6.52
C PHE A 170 -18.95 17.03 6.61
N SER A 171 -19.50 17.09 7.82
CA SER A 171 -20.92 17.43 8.03
C SER A 171 -21.20 18.86 7.57
N ALA A 172 -20.36 19.83 7.94
CA ALA A 172 -20.47 21.22 7.50
C ALA A 172 -20.38 21.37 5.98
N TYR A 173 -19.47 20.63 5.32
CA TYR A 173 -19.38 20.60 3.86
C TYR A 173 -20.66 20.04 3.21
N ARG A 174 -21.23 18.98 3.77
CA ARG A 174 -22.46 18.36 3.24
C ARG A 174 -23.69 19.26 3.36
N THR A 175 -23.71 20.13 4.35
CA THR A 175 -24.79 21.10 4.58
C THR A 175 -24.39 22.51 4.15
N TRP A 176 -23.33 22.64 3.35
CA TRP A 176 -22.86 23.94 2.89
C TRP A 176 -23.88 24.54 1.94
N ASP A 177 -24.38 25.73 2.28
CA ASP A 177 -25.26 26.51 1.42
C ASP A 177 -24.39 27.20 0.36
N TRP A 178 -24.36 26.63 -0.85
CA TRP A 178 -23.53 27.12 -1.94
C TRP A 178 -24.17 28.39 -2.51
N PRO A 179 -23.42 29.51 -2.61
CA PRO A 179 -23.95 30.70 -3.27
C PRO A 179 -24.30 30.39 -4.74
N GLU A 180 -25.46 30.88 -5.18
CA GLU A 180 -25.93 30.80 -6.58
C GLU A 180 -25.01 31.54 -7.56
#